data_AF-A0A964YS67-F1
#
_entry.id   AF-A0A964YS67-F1
#
_cell.length_a   1.000
_cell.length_b   1.000
_cell.length_c   1.000
_cell.angle_alpha   90.00
_cell.angle_beta   90.00
_cell.angle_gamma   90.00
#
_symmetry.space_group_name_H-M   'P 1'
#
loop_
_entity.id
_entity.type
_entity.pdbx_description
1 polymer ?
#
loop_
_entity_poly.entity_id
_entity_poly.type
_entity_poly.pdbx_seq_one_letter_code
_entity_poly.pdbx_strand_id
1 'polypeptide(L)'
;GGNIGNGVFVNGSFNNWCGSCNPMTNVSGSLWEVTLPLNPGGIEYKFTVDGWNDQENFLGGEPCVDTVMDGFNNRFHMVAGDVTLPSVCFNSCNVCTNDITFRVNMNDYVNAGGSTALGVFVNGTFNGWCGSCIPMQDANMDGVWEVTVPLAAGSIEYKFTVDGWNDQEMFAGGEACTVTNGGFTNRSGSVSTDSTLAVVCWESCVDCPASIDELNENAILIAPNPATNVLNVSAKSEIQSVAVYDVNGRLV
;
A
#
# COMPACT_ATOMS: atom_id res chain seq x y z
N GLY A 1 7.02 12.87 7.01
CA GLY A 1 7.44 11.50 6.72
C GLY A 1 8.12 10.90 7.94
N GLY A 2 7.36 10.77 9.05
CA GLY A 2 7.81 10.03 10.23
C GLY A 2 7.78 8.51 9.98
N ASN A 3 8.50 7.75 10.79
CA ASN A 3 8.49 6.29 10.71
C ASN A 3 7.53 5.73 11.78
N ILE A 4 6.50 4.95 11.41
CA ILE A 4 5.59 4.32 12.39
C ILE A 4 6.28 3.33 13.32
N GLY A 5 7.52 2.92 13.04
CA GLY A 5 8.32 2.05 13.90
C GLY A 5 8.51 2.58 15.32
N ASN A 6 8.38 3.91 15.49
CA ASN A 6 8.43 4.56 16.81
C ASN A 6 7.04 4.85 17.40
N GLY A 7 5.96 4.39 16.75
CA GLY A 7 4.59 4.44 17.25
C GLY A 7 3.71 5.56 16.68
N VAL A 8 2.40 5.37 16.83
CA VAL A 8 1.35 6.38 16.61
C VAL A 8 0.80 6.79 17.98
N PHE A 9 0.53 8.07 18.17
CA PHE A 9 0.16 8.63 19.47
C PHE A 9 -1.03 9.59 19.34
N VAL A 10 -1.78 9.74 20.44
CA VAL A 10 -2.75 10.82 20.60
C VAL A 10 -2.29 11.79 21.69
N ASN A 11 -2.19 13.06 21.34
CA ASN A 11 -1.67 14.11 22.22
C ASN A 11 -2.69 15.22 22.35
N GLY A 12 -2.90 15.74 23.56
CA GLY A 12 -3.94 16.74 23.77
C GLY A 12 -3.89 17.43 25.11
N SER A 13 -4.91 18.25 25.37
CA SER A 13 -5.04 19.01 26.61
C SER A 13 -5.06 18.12 27.87
N PHE A 14 -5.52 16.87 27.74
CA PHE A 14 -5.60 15.88 28.81
C PHE A 14 -4.25 15.22 29.18
N ASN A 15 -3.19 15.39 28.39
CA ASN A 15 -1.87 14.84 28.69
C ASN A 15 -0.74 15.87 28.56
N ASN A 16 -1.06 17.17 28.63
CA ASN A 16 -0.12 18.28 28.44
C ASN A 16 0.67 18.17 27.12
N TRP A 17 0.03 17.67 26.05
CA TRP A 17 0.65 17.50 24.74
C TRP A 17 1.92 16.62 24.76
N CYS A 18 2.00 15.66 25.69
CA CYS A 18 3.15 14.77 25.83
C CYS A 18 3.23 13.76 24.67
N GLY A 19 4.13 14.03 23.71
CA GLY A 19 4.23 13.34 22.41
C GLY A 19 4.33 11.82 22.39
N SER A 20 4.65 11.19 23.52
CA SER A 20 4.78 9.73 23.64
C SER A 20 3.96 9.11 24.79
N CYS A 21 3.20 9.92 25.54
CA CYS A 21 2.55 9.44 26.76
C CYS A 21 1.31 8.57 26.51
N ASN A 22 0.65 8.71 25.36
CA ASN A 22 -0.53 7.92 24.99
C ASN A 22 -0.29 7.23 23.63
N PRO A 23 0.48 6.13 23.61
CA PRO A 23 0.64 5.32 22.41
C PRO A 23 -0.70 4.68 22.03
N MET A 24 -0.95 4.63 20.73
CA MET A 24 -2.09 3.93 20.13
C MET A 24 -1.68 2.51 19.74
N THR A 25 -2.67 1.62 19.69
CA THR A 25 -2.50 0.24 19.27
C THR A 25 -2.95 0.07 17.83
N ASN A 26 -2.13 -0.55 16.98
CA ASN A 26 -2.52 -0.92 15.63
C ASN A 26 -3.48 -2.12 15.70
N VAL A 27 -4.72 -1.93 15.23
CA VAL A 27 -5.77 -2.97 15.26
C VAL A 27 -5.96 -3.63 13.90
N SER A 28 -5.57 -2.97 12.81
CA SER A 28 -5.63 -3.51 11.45
C SER A 28 -4.78 -2.65 10.52
N GLY A 29 -3.55 -3.07 10.18
CA GLY A 29 -2.68 -2.45 9.17
C GLY A 29 -2.48 -0.94 9.30
N SER A 30 -3.46 -0.16 8.87
CA SER A 30 -3.53 1.30 8.89
C SER A 30 -4.46 1.91 9.95
N LEU A 31 -5.23 1.11 10.70
CA LEU A 31 -6.14 1.56 11.76
C LEU A 31 -5.47 1.47 13.15
N TRP A 32 -5.52 2.58 13.88
CA TRP A 32 -4.94 2.72 15.22
C TRP A 32 -5.99 3.20 16.21
N GLU A 33 -5.98 2.63 17.42
CA GLU A 33 -6.97 2.91 18.46
C GLU A 33 -6.35 3.05 19.85
N VAL A 34 -7.03 3.80 20.72
CA VAL A 34 -6.69 3.90 22.15
C VAL A 34 -7.96 4.19 22.96
N THR A 35 -8.03 3.63 24.16
CA THR A 35 -9.07 3.96 25.15
C THR A 35 -8.43 4.83 26.24
N LEU A 36 -8.99 6.02 26.48
CA LEU A 36 -8.47 6.96 27.46
C LEU A 36 -9.54 7.31 28.51
N PRO A 37 -9.20 7.26 29.82
CA PRO A 37 -10.08 7.79 30.86
C PRO A 37 -9.98 9.32 30.86
N LEU A 38 -11.04 10.00 30.43
CA LEU A 38 -11.09 11.46 30.35
C LEU A 38 -12.20 12.03 31.24
N ASN A 39 -11.93 13.17 31.87
CA ASN A 39 -12.96 13.92 32.58
C ASN A 39 -13.95 14.55 31.59
N PRO A 40 -15.24 14.72 31.96
CA PRO A 40 -16.18 15.46 31.14
C PRO A 40 -15.69 16.89 30.85
N GLY A 41 -15.86 17.35 29.62
CA GLY A 41 -15.40 18.66 29.17
C GLY A 41 -14.92 18.67 27.72
N GLY A 42 -14.62 19.88 27.23
CA GLY A 42 -13.98 20.06 25.93
C GLY A 42 -12.50 19.64 25.99
N ILE A 43 -12.08 18.84 25.03
CA ILE A 43 -10.68 18.45 24.83
C ILE A 43 -10.21 18.89 23.45
N GLU A 44 -8.94 19.26 23.38
CA GLU A 44 -8.21 19.40 22.13
C GLU A 44 -7.21 18.27 22.00
N TYR A 45 -7.00 17.78 20.78
CA TYR A 45 -6.03 16.73 20.51
C TYR A 45 -5.51 16.70 19.07
N LYS A 46 -4.43 15.96 18.86
CA LYS A 46 -3.85 15.60 17.56
C LYS A 46 -3.37 14.16 17.56
N PHE A 47 -3.42 13.53 16.40
CA PHE A 47 -2.66 12.32 16.13
C PHE A 47 -1.23 12.68 15.68
N THR A 48 -0.24 11.93 16.15
CA THR A 48 1.17 12.10 15.76
C THR A 48 1.82 10.76 15.47
N VAL A 49 2.88 10.80 14.68
CA VAL A 49 3.73 9.65 14.38
C VAL A 49 5.13 9.96 14.89
N ASP A 50 5.76 8.98 15.52
CA ASP A 50 7.15 9.07 15.96
C ASP A 50 7.41 10.31 16.85
N GLY A 51 6.63 10.45 17.93
CA GLY A 51 6.91 11.43 18.98
C GLY A 51 6.94 12.90 18.52
N TRP A 52 6.12 13.27 17.52
CA TRP A 52 6.01 14.58 16.83
C TRP A 52 6.82 14.74 15.53
N ASN A 53 7.58 13.75 15.09
CA ASN A 53 8.27 13.81 13.79
C ASN A 53 7.29 13.86 12.61
N ASP A 54 6.07 13.36 12.79
CA ASP A 54 4.92 13.66 11.93
C ASP A 54 3.69 14.01 12.77
N GLN A 55 2.83 14.87 12.23
CA GLN A 55 1.62 15.32 12.92
C GLN A 55 0.55 15.81 11.94
N GLU A 56 -0.68 15.84 12.42
CA GLU A 56 -1.78 16.51 11.71
C GLU A 56 -1.55 18.02 11.62
N ASN A 57 -1.79 18.56 10.43
CA ASN A 57 -1.61 19.96 10.03
C ASN A 57 -2.87 20.46 9.29
N PHE A 58 -3.91 20.76 10.07
CA PHE A 58 -5.16 21.34 9.58
C PHE A 58 -5.01 22.82 9.21
N LEU A 59 -5.84 23.30 8.28
CA LEU A 59 -5.86 24.69 7.83
C LEU A 59 -6.75 25.60 8.70
N GLY A 60 -7.58 25.02 9.57
CA GLY A 60 -8.43 25.73 10.54
C GLY A 60 -9.86 25.99 10.06
N GLY A 61 -10.22 25.52 8.85
CA GLY A 61 -11.57 25.62 8.31
C GLY A 61 -12.38 24.32 8.43
N GLU A 62 -11.73 23.24 8.88
CA GLU A 62 -12.30 21.90 8.92
C GLU A 62 -13.23 21.72 10.14
N PRO A 63 -14.33 20.96 10.00
CA PRO A 63 -15.40 20.94 11.01
C PRO A 63 -15.04 20.26 12.34
N CYS A 64 -13.94 19.51 12.38
CA CYS A 64 -13.47 18.84 13.59
C CYS A 64 -12.36 19.61 14.32
N VAL A 65 -12.00 20.79 13.85
CA VAL A 65 -10.93 21.61 14.43
C VAL A 65 -11.52 22.60 15.43
N ASP A 66 -10.77 22.89 16.49
CA ASP A 66 -11.12 23.95 17.43
C ASP A 66 -11.12 25.32 16.74
N THR A 67 -12.10 26.16 17.09
CA THR A 67 -12.21 27.55 16.63
C THR A 67 -11.54 28.54 17.58
N VAL A 68 -10.97 28.07 18.69
CA VAL A 68 -10.17 28.90 19.60
C VAL A 68 -8.97 29.46 18.83
N MET A 69 -8.90 30.79 18.71
CA MET A 69 -7.85 31.49 17.97
C MET A 69 -6.56 31.63 18.80
N ASP A 70 -6.01 30.51 19.26
CA ASP A 70 -4.71 30.46 19.96
C ASP A 70 -3.52 30.22 19.01
N GLY A 71 -3.81 30.04 17.72
CA GLY A 71 -2.81 29.81 16.66
C GLY A 71 -2.56 28.34 16.35
N PHE A 72 -3.24 27.40 17.02
CA PHE A 72 -3.11 25.97 16.77
C PHE A 72 -4.41 25.36 16.28
N ASN A 73 -4.36 24.75 15.08
CA ASN A 73 -5.48 24.01 14.54
C ASN A 73 -5.45 22.56 15.06
N ASN A 74 -6.13 22.33 16.19
CA ASN A 74 -6.23 21.03 16.86
C ASN A 74 -7.62 20.41 16.68
N ARG A 75 -7.75 19.08 16.76
CA ARG A 75 -9.08 18.45 16.80
C ARG A 75 -9.78 18.79 18.11
N PHE A 76 -11.09 19.02 18.06
CA PHE A 76 -11.92 19.28 19.24
C PHE A 76 -12.96 18.18 19.47
N HIS A 77 -13.14 17.77 20.72
CA HIS A 77 -14.23 16.88 21.13
C HIS A 77 -14.81 17.28 22.47
N MET A 78 -16.13 17.09 22.66
CA MET A 78 -16.82 17.37 23.92
C MET A 78 -17.16 16.05 24.61
N VAL A 79 -16.40 15.71 25.66
CA VAL A 79 -16.57 14.48 26.44
C VAL A 79 -17.79 14.63 27.35
N ALA A 80 -18.84 13.86 27.08
CA ALA A 80 -20.07 13.83 27.87
C ALA A 80 -20.25 12.52 28.67
N GLY A 81 -19.44 11.51 28.39
CA GLY A 81 -19.48 10.17 28.96
C GLY A 81 -18.70 9.18 28.09
N ASP A 82 -18.75 7.90 28.44
CA ASP A 82 -18.10 6.84 27.67
C ASP A 82 -18.66 6.79 26.25
N VAL A 83 -17.78 6.91 25.26
CA VAL A 83 -18.14 6.92 23.84
C VAL A 83 -17.02 6.34 23.01
N THR A 84 -17.38 5.61 21.95
CA THR A 84 -16.44 5.23 20.89
C THR A 84 -16.54 6.27 19.78
N LEU A 85 -15.44 6.98 19.53
CA LEU A 85 -15.38 7.92 18.41
C LEU A 85 -15.21 7.15 17.09
N PRO A 86 -15.80 7.65 15.98
CA PRO A 86 -15.60 7.04 14.68
C PRO A 86 -14.14 7.14 14.24
N SER A 87 -13.65 6.14 13.51
CA SER A 87 -12.30 6.14 12.94
C SER A 87 -12.16 7.22 11.86
N VAL A 88 -11.29 8.19 12.11
CA VAL A 88 -11.06 9.33 11.20
C VAL A 88 -9.76 9.15 10.44
N CYS A 89 -9.70 9.68 9.22
CA CYS A 89 -8.48 9.66 8.44
C CYS A 89 -7.45 10.63 9.02
N PHE A 90 -6.17 10.25 8.97
CA PHE A 90 -5.08 11.11 9.41
C PHE A 90 -5.12 12.45 8.65
N ASN A 91 -5.01 13.56 9.38
CA ASN A 91 -5.11 14.90 8.84
C ASN A 91 -6.44 15.21 8.12
N SER A 92 -7.54 14.56 8.53
CA SER A 92 -8.88 14.79 7.99
C SER A 92 -9.96 14.67 9.06
N CYS A 93 -11.03 15.45 8.90
CA CYS A 93 -12.24 15.29 9.71
C CYS A 93 -13.17 14.19 9.19
N ASN A 94 -12.88 13.64 8.01
CA ASN A 94 -13.71 12.61 7.42
C ASN A 94 -13.48 11.26 8.10
N VAL A 95 -14.57 10.52 8.26
CA VAL A 95 -14.53 9.14 8.73
C VAL A 95 -13.96 8.26 7.61
N CYS A 96 -12.92 7.50 7.92
CA CYS A 96 -12.35 6.49 7.03
C CYS A 96 -13.27 5.27 7.03
N THR A 97 -14.26 5.25 6.14
CA THR A 97 -15.28 4.19 6.09
C THR A 97 -15.16 3.27 4.89
N ASN A 98 -14.34 3.63 3.89
CA ASN A 98 -14.28 2.87 2.65
C ASN A 98 -13.02 2.02 2.63
N ASP A 99 -13.17 0.70 2.71
CA ASP A 99 -12.05 -0.23 2.64
C ASP A 99 -11.57 -0.35 1.18
N ILE A 100 -10.38 0.19 0.92
CA ILE A 100 -9.77 0.20 -0.42
C ILE A 100 -8.58 -0.74 -0.45
N THR A 101 -8.69 -1.81 -1.23
CA THR A 101 -7.59 -2.75 -1.45
C THR A 101 -6.73 -2.29 -2.63
N PHE A 102 -5.50 -1.88 -2.33
CA PHE A 102 -4.45 -1.59 -3.31
C PHE A 102 -3.74 -2.87 -3.68
N ARG A 103 -3.41 -3.04 -4.96
CA ARG A 103 -2.75 -4.24 -5.49
C ARG A 103 -1.72 -3.88 -6.55
N VAL A 104 -0.48 -4.36 -6.39
CA VAL A 104 0.60 -4.14 -7.36
C VAL A 104 1.31 -5.45 -7.67
N ASN A 105 1.46 -5.76 -8.95
CA ASN A 105 2.24 -6.88 -9.43
C ASN A 105 3.71 -6.44 -9.59
N MET A 106 4.59 -7.09 -8.83
CA MET A 106 6.01 -6.77 -8.73
C MET A 106 6.89 -7.71 -9.54
N ASN A 107 6.30 -8.65 -10.30
CA ASN A 107 7.07 -9.67 -11.03
C ASN A 107 8.06 -9.05 -12.02
N ASP A 108 7.63 -8.07 -12.82
CA ASP A 108 8.53 -7.40 -13.79
C ASP A 108 9.63 -6.60 -13.08
N TYR A 109 9.32 -5.97 -11.95
CA TYR A 109 10.31 -5.27 -11.11
C TYR A 109 11.39 -6.23 -10.62
N VAL A 110 11.00 -7.39 -10.09
CA VAL A 110 11.94 -8.42 -9.62
C VAL A 110 12.72 -9.04 -10.78
N ASN A 111 12.07 -9.33 -11.91
CA ASN A 111 12.71 -9.88 -13.12
C ASN A 111 13.75 -8.91 -13.72
N ALA A 112 13.53 -7.61 -13.57
CA ALA A 112 14.49 -6.58 -13.96
C ALA A 112 15.66 -6.43 -12.97
N GLY A 113 15.70 -7.20 -11.88
CA GLY A 113 16.76 -7.21 -10.87
C GLY A 113 16.45 -6.38 -9.62
N GLY A 114 15.23 -5.85 -9.49
CA GLY A 114 14.75 -5.22 -8.26
C GLY A 114 14.59 -6.23 -7.11
N SER A 115 14.54 -5.73 -5.88
CA SER A 115 14.38 -6.57 -4.67
C SER A 115 13.28 -6.05 -3.78
N THR A 116 12.27 -6.88 -3.49
CA THR A 116 11.17 -6.56 -2.57
C THR A 116 11.44 -7.05 -1.13
N ALA A 117 12.66 -7.51 -0.83
CA ALA A 117 12.99 -8.17 0.44
C ALA A 117 12.77 -7.29 1.70
N LEU A 118 12.87 -5.97 1.56
CA LEU A 118 12.63 -5.00 2.63
C LEU A 118 11.21 -4.41 2.60
N GLY A 119 10.34 -4.96 1.76
CA GLY A 119 8.92 -4.64 1.70
C GLY A 119 8.53 -3.72 0.54
N VAL A 120 7.27 -3.84 0.15
CA VAL A 120 6.56 -2.96 -0.78
C VAL A 120 5.57 -2.14 0.02
N PHE A 121 5.43 -0.86 -0.30
CA PHE A 121 4.60 0.08 0.46
C PHE A 121 3.70 0.87 -0.48
N VAL A 122 2.54 1.29 0.02
CA VAL A 122 1.69 2.27 -0.67
C VAL A 122 1.75 3.61 0.07
N ASN A 123 2.01 4.66 -0.69
CA ASN A 123 2.19 6.02 -0.20
C ASN A 123 1.24 6.96 -0.91
N GLY A 124 0.62 7.90 -0.21
CA GLY A 124 -0.31 8.80 -0.85
C GLY A 124 -0.75 9.98 -0.01
N THR A 125 -1.64 10.76 -0.60
CA THR A 125 -2.32 11.89 0.05
C THR A 125 -3.00 11.53 1.37
N PHE A 126 -3.44 10.28 1.52
CA PHE A 126 -4.14 9.77 2.70
C PHE A 126 -3.22 9.35 3.86
N ASN A 127 -1.91 9.24 3.65
CA ASN A 127 -0.94 8.90 4.70
C ASN A 127 0.21 9.90 4.81
N GLY A 128 0.05 11.10 4.21
CA GLY A 128 1.08 12.14 4.22
C GLY A 128 2.39 11.73 3.53
N TRP A 129 2.33 10.82 2.56
CA TRP A 129 3.51 10.29 1.85
C TRP A 129 4.55 9.67 2.83
N CYS A 130 4.05 8.97 3.84
CA CYS A 130 4.87 8.32 4.86
C CYS A 130 5.45 6.99 4.35
N GLY A 131 6.69 7.05 3.85
CA GLY A 131 7.35 5.99 3.05
C GLY A 131 7.14 4.56 3.53
N SER A 132 7.18 4.33 4.84
CA SER A 132 7.05 3.00 5.45
C SER A 132 5.76 2.76 6.26
N CYS A 133 4.80 3.71 6.26
CA CYS A 133 3.60 3.63 7.10
C CYS A 133 2.63 2.52 6.71
N ILE A 134 2.56 2.16 5.43
CA ILE A 134 1.56 1.19 4.94
C ILE A 134 2.29 0.10 4.14
N PRO A 135 2.86 -0.91 4.84
CA PRO A 135 3.44 -2.07 4.18
C PRO A 135 2.36 -2.93 3.53
N MET A 136 2.67 -3.44 2.35
CA MET A 136 1.84 -4.40 1.61
C MET A 136 2.31 -5.83 1.89
N GLN A 137 1.49 -6.82 1.53
CA GLN A 137 1.79 -8.24 1.73
C GLN A 137 1.56 -9.04 0.44
N ASP A 138 2.44 -10.01 0.18
CA ASP A 138 2.28 -11.04 -0.84
C ASP A 138 2.08 -12.40 -0.12
N ALA A 139 0.86 -12.63 0.36
CA ALA A 139 0.56 -13.75 1.26
C ALA A 139 0.47 -15.10 0.54
N ASN A 140 0.15 -15.09 -0.75
CA ASN A 140 0.03 -16.24 -1.64
C ASN A 140 1.32 -16.52 -2.44
N MET A 141 2.32 -15.63 -2.36
CA MET A 141 3.62 -15.76 -3.04
C MET A 141 3.51 -15.81 -4.57
N ASP A 142 2.59 -15.02 -5.14
CA ASP A 142 2.41 -14.90 -6.60
C ASP A 142 3.04 -13.63 -7.18
N GLY A 143 3.71 -12.83 -6.35
CA GLY A 143 4.33 -11.56 -6.74
C GLY A 143 3.37 -10.39 -6.79
N VAL A 144 2.09 -10.59 -6.46
CA VAL A 144 1.10 -9.52 -6.30
C VAL A 144 1.01 -9.12 -4.83
N TRP A 145 1.39 -7.88 -4.55
CA TRP A 145 1.37 -7.30 -3.22
C TRP A 145 0.06 -6.57 -2.99
N GLU A 146 -0.57 -6.80 -1.84
CA GLU A 146 -1.88 -6.25 -1.50
C GLU A 146 -1.91 -5.60 -0.12
N VAL A 147 -2.73 -4.56 0.05
CA VAL A 147 -3.10 -4.00 1.36
C VAL A 147 -4.47 -3.34 1.29
N THR A 148 -5.27 -3.48 2.34
CA THR A 148 -6.54 -2.75 2.47
C THR A 148 -6.36 -1.57 3.42
N VAL A 149 -6.76 -0.39 2.97
CA VAL A 149 -6.67 0.87 3.71
C VAL A 149 -8.07 1.48 3.79
N PRO A 150 -8.59 1.79 4.99
CA PRO A 150 -9.85 2.49 5.13
C PRO A 150 -9.61 3.96 4.78
N LEU A 151 -10.36 4.49 3.81
CA LEU A 151 -10.19 5.84 3.27
C LEU A 151 -11.50 6.63 3.29
N ALA A 152 -11.38 7.95 3.36
CA ALA A 152 -12.49 8.86 3.12
C ALA A 152 -12.82 8.90 1.62
N ALA A 153 -14.08 9.18 1.29
CA ALA A 153 -14.47 9.43 -0.09
C ALA A 153 -13.80 10.69 -0.64
N GLY A 154 -13.41 10.67 -1.91
CA GLY A 154 -12.73 11.78 -2.58
C GLY A 154 -11.61 11.32 -3.52
N SER A 155 -10.98 12.29 -4.18
CA SER A 155 -9.81 12.03 -5.02
C SER A 155 -8.58 11.76 -4.16
N ILE A 156 -7.76 10.81 -4.61
CA ILE A 156 -6.48 10.47 -3.98
C ILE A 156 -5.37 10.46 -5.03
N GLU A 157 -4.17 10.82 -4.58
CA GLU A 157 -2.94 10.49 -5.28
C GLU A 157 -2.15 9.48 -4.46
N TYR A 158 -1.47 8.55 -5.13
CA TYR A 158 -0.66 7.52 -4.50
C TYR A 158 0.52 7.03 -5.37
N LYS A 159 1.45 6.29 -4.77
CA LYS A 159 2.58 5.59 -5.39
C LYS A 159 2.83 4.27 -4.68
N PHE A 160 3.33 3.29 -5.41
CA PHE A 160 4.01 2.15 -4.83
C PHE A 160 5.50 2.47 -4.65
N THR A 161 6.08 1.97 -3.58
CA THR A 161 7.50 2.16 -3.25
C THR A 161 8.08 0.88 -2.67
N VAL A 162 9.41 0.76 -2.68
CA VAL A 162 10.14 -0.39 -2.14
C VAL A 162 11.16 0.11 -1.13
N ASP A 163 11.27 -0.62 0.00
CA ASP A 163 12.18 -0.28 1.10
C ASP A 163 12.01 1.18 1.57
N GLY A 164 10.77 1.54 1.90
CA GLY A 164 10.38 2.92 2.21
C GLY A 164 10.39 3.79 0.96
N TRP A 165 11.34 4.73 0.87
CA TRP A 165 11.53 5.63 -0.28
C TRP A 165 12.80 5.32 -1.08
N ASN A 166 13.49 4.21 -0.79
CA ASN A 166 14.74 3.86 -1.46
C ASN A 166 14.53 3.56 -2.95
N ASP A 167 13.38 3.00 -3.31
CA ASP A 167 12.92 2.92 -4.69
C ASP A 167 11.44 3.29 -4.79
N GLN A 168 11.04 3.88 -5.91
CA GLN A 168 9.70 4.42 -6.12
C GLN A 168 9.34 4.43 -7.59
N GLU A 169 8.05 4.37 -7.89
CA GLU A 169 7.58 4.47 -9.27
C GLU A 169 7.94 5.83 -9.90
N MET A 170 8.53 5.82 -11.09
CA MET A 170 8.95 6.99 -11.85
C MET A 170 8.28 7.05 -13.22
N PHE A 171 6.97 7.33 -13.21
CA PHE A 171 6.18 7.54 -14.43
C PHE A 171 6.66 8.72 -15.27
N ALA A 172 6.55 8.59 -16.60
CA ALA A 172 6.86 9.66 -17.53
C ALA A 172 5.81 10.79 -17.48
N GLY A 173 4.56 10.47 -17.13
CA GLY A 173 3.45 11.40 -17.02
C GLY A 173 2.56 11.41 -18.27
N GLY A 174 1.25 11.56 -18.03
CA GLY A 174 0.22 11.56 -19.08
C GLY A 174 -0.41 10.19 -19.34
N GLU A 175 0.01 9.15 -18.62
CA GLU A 175 -0.66 7.86 -18.58
C GLU A 175 -2.06 8.00 -17.93
N ALA A 176 -3.00 7.15 -18.32
CA ALA A 176 -4.41 7.30 -17.92
C ALA A 176 -4.66 7.21 -16.40
N CYS A 177 -3.77 6.51 -15.68
CA CYS A 177 -3.85 6.35 -14.24
C CYS A 177 -2.95 7.33 -13.48
N THR A 178 -2.33 8.32 -14.13
CA THR A 178 -1.42 9.25 -13.47
C THR A 178 -1.97 10.67 -13.42
N VAL A 179 -1.43 11.46 -12.49
CA VAL A 179 -1.61 12.90 -12.43
C VAL A 179 -0.25 13.52 -12.11
N THR A 180 0.08 14.63 -12.78
CA THR A 180 1.32 15.37 -12.54
C THR A 180 1.00 16.67 -11.81
N ASN A 181 1.48 16.79 -10.57
CA ASN A 181 1.30 17.97 -9.75
C ASN A 181 2.59 18.31 -9.01
N GLY A 182 2.96 19.60 -8.95
CA GLY A 182 4.15 20.05 -8.23
C GLY A 182 5.48 19.43 -8.69
N GLY A 183 5.55 18.89 -9.91
CA GLY A 183 6.74 18.21 -10.45
C GLY A 183 6.80 16.71 -10.14
N PHE A 184 5.80 16.14 -9.48
CA PHE A 184 5.69 14.71 -9.23
C PHE A 184 4.59 14.10 -10.10
N THR A 185 4.89 12.96 -10.73
CA THR A 185 3.88 12.13 -11.40
C THR A 185 3.51 10.97 -10.48
N ASN A 186 2.27 11.00 -10.00
CA ASN A 186 1.70 10.03 -9.07
C ASN A 186 0.56 9.26 -9.75
N ARG A 187 0.19 8.10 -9.22
CA ARG A 187 -1.06 7.44 -9.60
C ARG A 187 -2.24 8.25 -9.06
N SER A 188 -3.30 8.38 -9.86
CA SER A 188 -4.55 9.04 -9.49
C SER A 188 -5.64 8.00 -9.21
N GLY A 189 -6.53 8.32 -8.27
CA GLY A 189 -7.66 7.47 -7.92
C GLY A 189 -8.80 8.27 -7.31
N SER A 190 -9.95 7.63 -7.17
CA SER A 190 -11.14 8.21 -6.53
C SER A 190 -11.81 7.16 -5.65
N VAL A 191 -12.04 7.51 -4.39
CA VAL A 191 -12.73 6.69 -3.41
C VAL A 191 -14.21 7.11 -3.35
N SER A 192 -15.11 6.14 -3.43
CA SER A 192 -16.55 6.38 -3.32
C SER A 192 -17.24 5.39 -2.38
N THR A 193 -16.87 4.11 -2.49
CA THR A 193 -17.30 3.01 -1.62
C THR A 193 -16.12 2.07 -1.41
N ASP A 194 -16.30 1.07 -0.54
CA ASP A 194 -15.41 -0.11 -0.49
C ASP A 194 -15.14 -0.63 -1.90
N SER A 195 -13.87 -0.91 -2.19
CA SER A 195 -13.48 -1.46 -3.48
C SER A 195 -12.12 -2.14 -3.43
N THR A 196 -11.96 -3.13 -4.29
CA THR A 196 -10.65 -3.72 -4.59
C THR A 196 -10.19 -3.18 -5.94
N LEU A 197 -9.11 -2.40 -5.95
CA LEU A 197 -8.57 -1.81 -7.18
C LEU A 197 -8.05 -2.91 -8.11
N ALA A 198 -8.10 -2.70 -9.43
CA ALA A 198 -7.50 -3.64 -10.38
C ALA A 198 -6.00 -3.83 -10.09
N VAL A 199 -5.47 -5.02 -10.34
CA VAL A 199 -4.03 -5.27 -10.25
C VAL A 199 -3.34 -4.45 -11.34
N VAL A 200 -2.22 -3.81 -10.98
CA VAL A 200 -1.38 -3.02 -11.88
C VAL A 200 0.07 -3.47 -11.75
N CYS A 201 0.81 -3.46 -12.85
CA CYS A 201 2.26 -3.68 -12.80
C CYS A 201 2.94 -2.47 -12.17
N TRP A 202 4.09 -2.69 -11.54
CA TRP A 202 5.03 -1.62 -11.20
C TRP A 202 5.24 -0.69 -12.40
N GLU A 203 5.06 0.63 -12.20
CA GLU A 203 5.19 1.65 -13.26
C GLU A 203 4.25 1.49 -14.47
N SER A 204 3.13 0.79 -14.31
CA SER A 204 2.12 0.62 -15.36
C SER A 204 0.69 0.89 -14.86
N CYS A 205 -0.19 1.33 -15.75
CA CYS A 205 -1.62 1.48 -15.45
C CYS A 205 -2.43 0.17 -15.61
N VAL A 206 -1.79 -0.91 -16.04
CA VAL A 206 -2.39 -2.23 -16.23
C VAL A 206 -1.50 -3.29 -15.61
N ASP A 207 -2.04 -4.46 -15.34
CA ASP A 207 -1.29 -5.61 -14.82
C ASP A 207 -0.09 -5.96 -15.71
N CYS A 208 0.92 -6.60 -15.13
CA CYS A 208 2.08 -7.07 -15.89
C CYS A 208 1.59 -8.07 -16.95
N PRO A 209 2.18 -8.09 -18.16
CA PRO A 209 1.93 -9.18 -19.08
C PRO A 209 2.21 -10.48 -18.36
N ALA A 210 1.23 -11.39 -18.31
CA ALA A 210 1.52 -12.73 -17.83
C ALA A 210 2.62 -13.29 -18.74
N SER A 211 3.80 -13.59 -18.18
CA SER A 211 4.81 -14.36 -18.88
C SER A 211 4.18 -15.70 -19.21
N ILE A 212 3.62 -15.80 -20.41
CA ILE A 212 3.62 -17.08 -21.10
C ILE A 212 5.10 -17.36 -21.35
N ASP A 213 5.64 -18.34 -20.65
CA ASP A 213 6.90 -18.97 -21.05
C ASP A 213 6.64 -19.60 -22.43
N GLU A 214 6.73 -18.78 -23.48
CA GLU A 214 6.91 -19.24 -24.84
C GLU A 214 8.24 -20.00 -24.80
N LEU A 215 8.16 -21.32 -24.76
CA LEU A 215 9.31 -22.19 -24.92
C LEU A 215 9.99 -21.79 -26.23
N ASN A 216 11.03 -20.97 -26.13
CA ASN A 216 11.88 -20.59 -27.26
C ASN A 216 12.21 -21.88 -28.03
N GLU A 217 12.11 -21.88 -29.35
CA GLU A 217 12.36 -23.05 -30.21
C GLU A 217 13.73 -23.73 -29.92
N ASN A 218 14.66 -23.02 -29.26
CA ASN A 218 15.97 -23.52 -28.80
C ASN A 218 16.03 -23.94 -27.31
N ALA A 219 14.91 -23.99 -26.60
CA ALA A 219 14.83 -24.34 -25.18
C ALA A 219 14.71 -25.85 -24.94
N ILE A 220 14.31 -26.61 -25.96
CA ILE A 220 14.22 -28.08 -25.93
C ILE A 220 15.14 -28.65 -27.00
N LEU A 221 16.10 -29.48 -26.59
CA LEU A 221 16.99 -30.22 -27.46
C LEU A 221 16.56 -31.67 -27.50
N ILE A 222 16.20 -32.14 -28.69
CA ILE A 222 15.82 -33.54 -28.94
C ILE A 222 16.89 -34.17 -29.83
N ALA A 223 17.68 -35.09 -29.27
CA ALA A 223 18.77 -35.71 -30.01
C ALA A 223 19.06 -37.16 -29.55
N PRO A 224 19.52 -38.04 -30.46
CA PRO A 224 19.56 -37.84 -31.92
C PRO A 224 18.15 -37.86 -32.54
N ASN A 225 17.96 -37.11 -33.63
CA ASN A 225 16.78 -37.24 -34.48
C ASN A 225 17.26 -37.37 -35.93
N PRO A 226 17.13 -38.55 -36.59
CA PRO A 226 16.40 -39.75 -36.14
C PRO A 226 17.12 -40.54 -35.03
N ALA A 227 16.35 -41.13 -34.10
CA ALA A 227 16.82 -42.07 -33.09
C ALA A 227 16.41 -43.52 -33.42
N THR A 228 17.26 -44.49 -33.08
CA THR A 228 16.98 -45.93 -33.27
C THR A 228 16.81 -46.71 -31.97
N ASN A 229 17.25 -46.17 -30.82
CA ASN A 229 17.17 -46.87 -29.53
C ASN A 229 16.96 -45.92 -28.34
N VAL A 230 17.63 -44.76 -28.32
CA VAL A 230 17.51 -43.77 -27.25
C VAL A 230 17.28 -42.40 -27.87
N LEU A 231 16.29 -41.68 -27.33
CA LEU A 231 15.98 -40.29 -27.64
C LEU A 231 16.21 -39.47 -26.37
N ASN A 232 17.13 -38.52 -26.38
CA ASN A 232 17.35 -37.62 -25.26
C ASN A 232 16.52 -36.35 -25.46
N VAL A 233 15.78 -35.96 -24.42
CA VAL A 233 15.06 -34.70 -24.34
C VAL A 233 15.70 -33.89 -23.23
N SER A 234 16.33 -32.78 -23.60
CA SER A 234 16.95 -31.85 -22.66
C SER A 234 16.28 -30.49 -22.74
N ALA A 235 16.05 -29.84 -21.61
CA ALA A 235 15.49 -28.50 -21.56
C ALA A 235 16.33 -27.58 -20.66
N LYS A 236 16.21 -26.26 -20.87
CA LYS A 236 16.81 -25.27 -19.96
C LYS A 236 16.04 -25.10 -18.65
N SER A 237 14.78 -25.52 -18.63
CA SER A 237 13.88 -25.49 -17.47
C SER A 237 13.53 -26.91 -17.03
N GLU A 238 12.97 -27.06 -15.82
CA GLU A 238 12.57 -28.37 -15.28
C GLU A 238 11.51 -29.04 -16.16
N ILE A 239 11.75 -30.30 -16.54
CA ILE A 239 10.82 -31.10 -17.33
C ILE A 239 9.87 -31.83 -16.38
N GLN A 240 8.61 -31.41 -16.32
CA GLN A 240 7.61 -32.09 -15.48
C GLN A 240 7.13 -33.42 -16.09
N SER A 241 6.96 -33.47 -17.42
CA SER A 241 6.55 -34.70 -18.11
C SER A 241 7.02 -34.70 -19.57
N VAL A 242 7.21 -35.89 -20.13
CA VAL A 242 7.49 -36.11 -21.56
C VAL A 242 6.54 -37.18 -22.07
N ALA A 243 5.86 -36.90 -23.18
CA ALA A 243 5.02 -37.86 -23.89
C ALA A 243 5.39 -37.86 -25.37
N VAL A 244 5.62 -39.04 -25.94
CA VAL A 244 5.97 -39.23 -27.36
C VAL A 244 4.80 -39.94 -28.04
N TYR A 245 4.33 -39.37 -29.15
CA TYR A 245 3.23 -39.93 -29.92
C TYR A 245 3.67 -40.32 -31.32
N ASP A 246 3.11 -41.39 -31.86
CA ASP A 246 3.27 -41.75 -33.26
C ASP A 246 2.47 -40.80 -34.17
N VAL A 247 2.66 -40.94 -35.49
CA VAL A 247 1.94 -40.14 -36.50
C VAL A 247 0.42 -40.35 -36.49
N ASN A 248 -0.08 -41.35 -35.76
CA ASN A 248 -1.49 -41.65 -35.58
C ASN A 248 -2.02 -41.21 -34.20
N GLY A 249 -1.20 -40.50 -33.40
CA GLY A 249 -1.57 -40.01 -32.07
C GLY A 249 -1.57 -41.07 -30.97
N ARG A 250 -0.90 -42.21 -31.16
CA ARG A 250 -0.74 -43.25 -30.13
C ARG A 250 0.51 -43.00 -29.31
N LEU A 251 0.41 -43.13 -27.99
CA LEU A 251 1.56 -43.07 -27.09
C LEU A 251 2.54 -44.21 -27.43
N VAL A 252 3.81 -43.86 -27.62
CA VAL A 252 4.91 -44.78 -28.00
C VAL A 252 5.62 -45.29 -26.75
#